data_AF-A0A7C1TJY9-F1
#
_entry.id   AF-A0A7C1TJY9-F1
#
_cell.length_a   1.000
_cell.length_b   1.000
_cell.length_c   1.000
_cell.angle_alpha   90.00
_cell.angle_beta   90.00
_cell.angle_gamma   90.00
#
_symmetry.space_group_name_H-M   'P 1'
#
loop_
_entity.id
_entity.type
_entity.pdbx_description
1 polymer ?
#
loop_
_entity_poly.entity_id
_entity_poly.type
_entity_poly.pdbx_seq_one_letter_code
_entity_poly.pdbx_strand_id
1 'polypeptide(L)'
;MWRPTECLRGLAACLVLLSGSLSSATAAVRGALPDLSVEEITVNARCQVVVRLKNRGPGVLPGSAWAVDPRRGVVLKIRNGTDRPRSAMLHGIDPQKHLQRTGAQLIWVSGVLVDGRVTIRAEIDAGNRAREINERNNVREQTLRCVATPGNRTRVPTTPPPAPMVPPTQDGNLLDTAVPDAPSAPQRPVTDNPAEYEPGELLVFSSGMNAARALAREAGVLGMRVKRRRVLRGLGQVITVLGLPADMPVPQARDALRKAVPGQIIDANHRYRLQADDAVERYPRRLLGWPVSSVACGRSMRIGLVDTGVARKHPGLQGATITERYFVTTGRTRAGREHGTAVAALLLGQGAGGLDGLLPGAQLYVAAVFRRRADDAVDTSAEWLAFALDWLVSEKVSVINLSLGGPRSRPLEAVIARVMEKGIVVVAAAGNGGEDGAPVYPAAQPGVIAVTAVDAAARLWPRATRGDYIDFAAPGVEVWTARAEGGATFVSGTSYATPFVSAALAVLQQRTGNGRAALHALQRQARDLGKPGRDRETGWGLIRLTRACN
;
A
#
# COMPACT_ATOMS: atom_id res chain seq x y z
N MET A 1 38.62 -55.27 -19.29
CA MET A 1 37.73 -56.40 -19.64
C MET A 1 36.44 -56.30 -18.86
N TRP A 2 35.39 -57.03 -19.27
CA TRP A 2 34.02 -56.91 -18.75
C TRP A 2 33.82 -57.45 -17.32
N ARG A 3 32.71 -57.04 -16.68
CA ARG A 3 32.13 -57.66 -15.46
C ARG A 3 31.50 -59.03 -15.80
N PRO A 4 31.31 -59.96 -14.84
CA PRO A 4 30.16 -59.95 -13.90
C PRO A 4 30.62 -60.22 -12.43
N THR A 5 29.86 -60.64 -11.40
CA THR A 5 28.44 -61.06 -11.20
C THR A 5 27.97 -60.76 -9.74
N GLU A 6 26.69 -61.07 -9.45
CA GLU A 6 26.12 -61.60 -8.18
C GLU A 6 26.11 -60.83 -6.84
N CYS A 7 24.89 -60.45 -6.45
CA CYS A 7 24.43 -60.36 -5.06
C CYS A 7 24.06 -61.77 -4.53
N LEU A 8 24.35 -62.08 -3.24
CA LEU A 8 23.33 -62.37 -2.19
C LEU A 8 23.87 -63.04 -0.91
N ARG A 9 23.20 -62.72 0.22
CA ARG A 9 23.11 -63.42 1.53
C ARG A 9 24.29 -63.34 2.50
N GLY A 10 23.96 -63.05 3.77
CA GLY A 10 24.87 -63.11 4.91
C GLY A 10 24.39 -62.26 6.09
N LEU A 11 23.39 -62.72 6.84
CA LEU A 11 22.99 -62.10 8.12
C LEU A 11 24.09 -62.31 9.17
N ALA A 12 24.54 -61.25 9.82
CA ALA A 12 25.28 -61.31 11.08
C ALA A 12 24.83 -60.15 11.99
N ALA A 13 24.36 -60.49 13.19
CA ALA A 13 23.92 -59.53 14.20
C ALA A 13 25.02 -59.31 15.25
N CYS A 14 25.14 -58.09 15.79
CA CYS A 14 25.41 -57.86 17.22
C CYS A 14 25.32 -56.37 17.62
N LEU A 15 24.17 -56.00 18.17
CA LEU A 15 23.98 -55.33 19.47
C LEU A 15 25.18 -54.56 20.10
N VAL A 16 25.07 -53.23 20.20
CA VAL A 16 25.33 -52.47 21.46
C VAL A 16 24.32 -51.32 21.55
N LEU A 17 23.85 -51.01 22.76
CA LEU A 17 22.79 -50.05 23.06
C LEU A 17 23.31 -48.72 23.64
N LEU A 18 22.49 -47.67 23.41
CA LEU A 18 22.26 -46.47 24.23
C LEU A 18 23.09 -45.16 24.06
N SER A 19 22.31 -44.07 24.14
CA SER A 19 22.62 -42.62 24.11
C SER A 19 23.11 -42.05 22.76
N GLY A 20 22.55 -40.95 22.24
CA GLY A 20 21.37 -40.19 22.69
C GLY A 20 21.19 -38.90 21.88
N SER A 21 19.95 -38.40 21.83
CA SER A 21 19.51 -37.08 21.32
C SER A 21 19.43 -36.81 19.79
N LEU A 22 18.17 -36.55 19.38
CA LEU A 22 17.74 -35.42 18.54
C LEU A 22 18.32 -35.21 17.13
N SER A 23 17.64 -35.77 16.11
CA SER A 23 17.25 -34.99 14.92
C SER A 23 16.08 -35.63 14.14
N SER A 24 14.84 -35.35 14.54
CA SER A 24 13.64 -35.74 13.77
C SER A 24 13.38 -34.73 12.64
N ALA A 25 14.17 -34.82 11.57
CA ALA A 25 13.90 -34.09 10.34
C ALA A 25 12.64 -34.64 9.65
N THR A 26 11.54 -33.90 9.70
CA THR A 26 10.30 -34.25 8.98
C THR A 26 10.49 -34.03 7.47
N ALA A 27 10.91 -35.08 6.77
CA ALA A 27 10.83 -35.13 5.32
C ALA A 27 9.35 -35.07 4.88
N ALA A 28 9.02 -34.14 3.98
CA ALA A 28 7.67 -34.02 3.44
C ALA A 28 7.33 -35.25 2.59
N VAL A 29 6.40 -36.09 3.07
CA VAL A 29 5.98 -37.31 2.38
C VAL A 29 5.14 -36.93 1.16
N ARG A 30 5.63 -37.25 -0.05
CA ARG A 30 4.85 -37.06 -1.29
C ARG A 30 3.56 -37.87 -1.22
N GLY A 31 2.42 -37.18 -1.28
CA GLY A 31 1.08 -37.78 -1.21
C GLY A 31 0.36 -37.61 0.14
N ALA A 32 1.02 -37.10 1.18
CA ALA A 32 0.36 -36.75 2.43
C ALA A 32 -0.60 -35.56 2.25
N LEU A 33 -1.80 -35.65 2.84
CA LEU A 33 -2.80 -34.58 2.84
C LEU A 33 -2.62 -33.61 4.03
N PRO A 34 -2.94 -32.32 3.88
CA PRO A 34 -3.02 -31.37 4.98
C PRO A 34 -4.24 -31.65 5.90
N ASP A 35 -4.30 -30.97 7.03
CA ASP A 35 -5.41 -31.03 8.00
C ASP A 35 -5.50 -29.65 8.65
N LEU A 36 -6.31 -28.73 8.10
CA LEU A 36 -6.55 -27.44 8.74
C LEU A 36 -7.39 -27.64 10.00
N SER A 37 -7.34 -26.65 10.89
CA SER A 37 -8.12 -26.70 12.13
C SER A 37 -8.23 -25.33 12.77
N VAL A 38 -9.38 -25.09 13.40
CA VAL A 38 -9.58 -23.95 14.30
C VAL A 38 -9.18 -24.37 15.72
N GLU A 39 -7.92 -24.12 16.04
CA GLU A 39 -7.30 -24.49 17.31
C GLU A 39 -7.85 -23.72 18.52
N GLU A 40 -8.29 -22.48 18.30
CA GLU A 40 -8.70 -21.59 19.38
C GLU A 40 -9.47 -20.39 18.83
N ILE A 41 -10.41 -19.88 19.62
CA ILE A 41 -11.06 -18.59 19.40
C ILE A 41 -11.00 -17.85 20.73
N THR A 42 -10.43 -16.66 20.75
CA THR A 42 -10.26 -15.82 21.95
C THR A 42 -10.57 -14.36 21.63
N VAL A 43 -10.41 -13.47 22.62
CA VAL A 43 -10.65 -12.03 22.46
C VAL A 43 -9.42 -11.27 22.98
N ASN A 44 -8.95 -10.27 22.24
CA ASN A 44 -7.84 -9.42 22.68
C ASN A 44 -8.30 -8.26 23.60
N ALA A 45 -7.36 -7.50 24.15
CA ALA A 45 -7.63 -6.36 25.03
C ALA A 45 -8.42 -5.20 24.37
N ARG A 46 -8.63 -5.24 23.04
CA ARG A 46 -9.47 -4.30 22.27
C ARG A 46 -10.84 -4.90 21.89
N CYS A 47 -11.25 -5.97 22.56
CA CYS A 47 -12.47 -6.73 22.29
C CYS A 47 -12.56 -7.36 20.88
N GLN A 48 -11.46 -7.52 20.14
CA GLN A 48 -11.47 -8.14 18.82
C GLN A 48 -11.36 -9.67 18.93
N VAL A 49 -12.15 -10.40 18.14
CA VAL A 49 -12.04 -11.86 18.02
C VAL A 49 -10.70 -12.22 17.39
N VAL A 50 -9.95 -13.08 18.06
CA VAL A 50 -8.70 -13.68 17.61
C VAL A 50 -8.93 -15.17 17.33
N VAL A 51 -8.48 -15.66 16.18
CA VAL A 51 -8.61 -17.06 15.79
C VAL A 51 -7.22 -17.66 15.61
N ARG A 52 -6.96 -18.80 16.26
CA ARG A 52 -5.76 -19.60 16.05
C ARG A 52 -6.06 -20.72 15.07
N LEU A 53 -5.31 -20.76 13.97
CA LEU A 53 -5.38 -21.80 12.94
C LEU A 53 -4.14 -22.68 12.99
N LYS A 54 -4.25 -23.95 12.58
CA LYS A 54 -3.11 -24.86 12.43
C LYS A 54 -3.31 -25.83 11.28
N ASN A 55 -2.26 -26.07 10.50
CA ASN A 55 -2.16 -27.27 9.68
C ASN A 55 -1.58 -28.40 10.53
N ARG A 56 -2.44 -29.28 11.04
CA ARG A 56 -2.07 -30.48 11.83
C ARG A 56 -1.53 -31.62 10.95
N GLY A 57 -1.75 -31.55 9.63
CA GLY A 57 -1.58 -32.67 8.73
C GLY A 57 -0.11 -32.92 8.35
N PRO A 58 0.29 -34.17 8.10
CA PRO A 58 1.61 -34.52 7.55
C PRO A 58 1.82 -34.01 6.12
N GLY A 59 0.77 -33.51 5.46
CA GLY A 59 0.83 -32.87 4.15
C GLY A 59 0.94 -31.35 4.20
N VAL A 60 1.40 -30.80 3.08
CA VAL A 60 1.42 -29.35 2.82
C VAL A 60 0.13 -28.93 2.12
N LEU A 61 -0.38 -27.73 2.44
CA LEU A 61 -1.52 -27.17 1.72
C LEU A 61 -1.14 -26.87 0.25
N PRO A 62 -2.04 -27.18 -0.72
CA PRO A 62 -1.78 -26.96 -2.14
C PRO A 62 -1.82 -25.47 -2.49
N GLY A 63 -1.07 -25.04 -3.51
CA GLY A 63 -1.01 -23.63 -3.92
C GLY A 63 -2.38 -23.00 -4.26
N SER A 64 -3.35 -23.81 -4.67
CA SER A 64 -4.75 -23.41 -4.90
C SER A 64 -5.44 -22.83 -3.66
N ALA A 65 -5.05 -23.25 -2.45
CA ALA A 65 -5.62 -22.76 -1.20
C ALA A 65 -5.43 -21.23 -1.01
N TRP A 66 -4.41 -20.63 -1.65
CA TRP A 66 -4.14 -19.19 -1.65
C TRP A 66 -4.65 -18.46 -2.91
N ALA A 67 -5.56 -19.06 -3.70
CA ALA A 67 -6.17 -18.35 -4.82
C ALA A 67 -6.96 -17.12 -4.32
N VAL A 68 -6.88 -16.02 -5.07
CA VAL A 68 -7.58 -14.76 -4.79
C VAL A 68 -9.09 -14.85 -5.08
N ASP A 69 -9.50 -15.80 -5.91
CA ASP A 69 -10.89 -16.09 -6.22
C ASP A 69 -11.56 -16.88 -5.06
N PRO A 70 -12.62 -16.36 -4.39
CA PRO A 70 -13.34 -17.07 -3.32
C PRO A 70 -14.05 -18.36 -3.79
N ARG A 71 -14.12 -18.61 -5.10
CA ARG A 71 -14.59 -19.89 -5.67
C ARG A 71 -13.48 -20.95 -5.76
N ARG A 72 -12.22 -20.60 -5.47
CA ARG A 72 -11.04 -21.48 -5.64
C ARG A 72 -10.13 -21.54 -4.41
N GLY A 73 -10.01 -20.44 -3.66
CA GLY A 73 -9.16 -20.35 -2.47
C GLY A 73 -9.90 -20.70 -1.18
N VAL A 74 -9.14 -21.07 -0.15
CA VAL A 74 -9.65 -21.36 1.20
C VAL A 74 -10.15 -20.07 1.85
N VAL A 75 -11.29 -20.15 2.55
CA VAL A 75 -11.95 -19.00 3.20
C VAL A 75 -12.21 -19.31 4.67
N LEU A 76 -11.80 -18.41 5.56
CA LEU A 76 -12.24 -18.37 6.95
C LEU A 76 -13.54 -17.56 7.04
N LYS A 77 -14.61 -18.18 7.53
CA LYS A 77 -15.86 -17.51 7.89
C LYS A 77 -15.93 -17.35 9.41
N ILE A 78 -16.25 -16.15 9.89
CA ILE A 78 -16.56 -15.88 11.30
C ILE A 78 -17.99 -15.37 11.40
N ARG A 79 -18.81 -16.05 12.22
CA ARG A 79 -20.17 -15.63 12.57
C ARG A 79 -20.22 -15.23 14.04
N ASN A 80 -20.88 -14.12 14.32
CA ASN A 80 -21.12 -13.59 15.65
C ASN A 80 -22.62 -13.73 15.95
N GLY A 81 -23.02 -14.70 16.78
CA GLY A 81 -24.44 -15.01 17.00
C GLY A 81 -25.23 -15.23 15.69
N THR A 82 -26.25 -14.40 15.46
CA THR A 82 -27.11 -14.42 14.27
C THR A 82 -26.61 -13.57 13.10
N ASP A 83 -25.49 -12.87 13.23
CA ASP A 83 -24.97 -11.95 12.20
C ASP A 83 -24.65 -12.66 10.87
N ARG A 84 -24.67 -11.91 9.76
CA ARG A 84 -24.11 -12.39 8.48
C ARG A 84 -22.62 -12.73 8.67
N PRO A 85 -22.15 -13.92 8.24
CA PRO A 85 -20.77 -14.34 8.49
C PRO A 85 -19.77 -13.46 7.71
N ARG A 86 -18.81 -12.87 8.43
CA ARG A 86 -17.68 -12.16 7.81
C ARG A 86 -16.70 -13.18 7.24
N SER A 87 -16.31 -12.99 6.00
CA SER A 87 -15.40 -13.90 5.28
C SER A 87 -14.05 -13.23 5.07
N ALA A 88 -12.96 -13.98 5.27
CA ALA A 88 -11.61 -13.55 4.98
C ALA A 88 -10.86 -14.68 4.24
N MET A 89 -10.21 -14.32 3.12
CA MET A 89 -9.46 -15.27 2.28
C MET A 89 -8.17 -15.70 2.96
N LEU A 90 -7.77 -16.97 2.82
CA LEU A 90 -6.51 -17.48 3.37
C LEU A 90 -5.29 -16.70 2.84
N HIS A 91 -5.32 -16.22 1.60
CA HIS A 91 -4.25 -15.37 1.04
C HIS A 91 -4.13 -13.98 1.70
N GLY A 92 -5.21 -13.47 2.31
CA GLY A 92 -5.20 -12.19 3.04
C GLY A 92 -4.87 -12.37 4.52
N ILE A 93 -5.24 -13.51 5.08
CA ILE A 93 -4.94 -13.92 6.46
C ILE A 93 -3.46 -14.36 6.61
N ASP A 94 -2.94 -15.08 5.62
CA ASP A 94 -1.59 -15.66 5.61
C ASP A 94 -0.87 -15.41 4.27
N PRO A 95 -0.50 -14.14 3.96
CA PRO A 95 0.16 -13.80 2.70
C PRO A 95 1.56 -14.42 2.56
N GLN A 96 2.18 -14.85 3.66
CA GLN A 96 3.48 -15.51 3.70
C GLN A 96 3.38 -17.05 3.72
N LYS A 97 2.16 -17.61 3.65
CA LYS A 97 1.89 -19.06 3.57
C LYS A 97 2.48 -19.87 4.73
N HIS A 98 2.49 -19.34 5.95
CA HIS A 98 2.90 -20.07 7.15
C HIS A 98 2.21 -21.43 7.29
N LEU A 99 0.89 -21.46 7.14
CA LEU A 99 0.05 -22.67 7.25
C LEU A 99 0.35 -23.72 6.16
N GLN A 100 1.15 -23.38 5.14
CA GLN A 100 1.58 -24.34 4.13
C GLN A 100 2.40 -25.49 4.71
N ARG A 101 3.14 -25.24 5.80
CA ARG A 101 3.99 -26.26 6.43
C ARG A 101 3.21 -27.10 7.44
N THR A 102 3.47 -28.41 7.45
CA THR A 102 3.02 -29.34 8.48
C THR A 102 3.36 -28.82 9.88
N GLY A 103 2.39 -28.86 10.79
CA GLY A 103 2.49 -28.40 12.17
C GLY A 103 2.44 -26.89 12.36
N ALA A 104 2.47 -26.09 11.28
CA ALA A 104 2.51 -24.63 11.39
C ALA A 104 1.21 -24.06 11.97
N GLN A 105 1.35 -23.02 12.78
CA GLN A 105 0.27 -22.29 13.42
C GLN A 105 0.25 -20.84 12.96
N LEU A 106 -0.93 -20.25 12.96
CA LEU A 106 -1.18 -18.84 12.66
C LEU A 106 -2.17 -18.28 13.67
N ILE A 107 -1.92 -17.07 14.15
CA ILE A 107 -2.87 -16.30 14.96
C ILE A 107 -3.36 -15.14 14.10
N TRP A 108 -4.66 -15.06 13.88
CA TRP A 108 -5.28 -13.98 13.09
C TRP A 108 -6.25 -13.17 13.95
N VAL A 109 -6.04 -11.85 13.99
CA VAL A 109 -6.95 -10.91 14.64
C VAL A 109 -7.98 -10.46 13.60
N SER A 110 -9.25 -10.75 13.86
CA SER A 110 -10.34 -10.36 12.95
C SER A 110 -10.81 -8.92 13.20
N GLY A 111 -11.56 -8.38 12.23
CA GLY A 111 -12.32 -7.14 12.39
C GLY A 111 -13.66 -7.29 13.14
N VAL A 112 -13.94 -8.44 13.76
CA VAL A 112 -15.16 -8.67 14.56
C VAL A 112 -14.90 -8.24 15.99
N LEU A 113 -15.72 -7.34 16.51
CA LEU A 113 -15.72 -6.92 17.92
C LEU A 113 -16.74 -7.73 18.71
N VAL A 114 -16.38 -8.12 19.94
CA VAL A 114 -17.24 -8.80 20.90
C VAL A 114 -17.70 -7.79 21.94
N ASP A 115 -18.97 -7.42 21.90
CA ASP A 115 -19.62 -6.65 22.98
C ASP A 115 -20.38 -7.60 23.90
N GLY A 116 -20.25 -7.43 25.22
CA GLY A 116 -20.84 -8.32 26.21
C GLY A 116 -20.36 -9.78 26.11
N ARG A 117 -21.31 -10.73 26.17
CA ARG A 117 -21.09 -12.19 26.05
C ARG A 117 -21.75 -12.67 24.75
N VAL A 118 -20.97 -13.18 23.80
CA VAL A 118 -21.47 -13.62 22.49
C VAL A 118 -20.81 -14.92 22.05
N THR A 119 -21.54 -15.77 21.31
CA THR A 119 -21.01 -16.99 20.72
C THR A 119 -20.44 -16.73 19.33
N ILE A 120 -19.15 -17.02 19.17
CA ILE A 120 -18.45 -16.92 17.90
C ILE A 120 -18.30 -18.32 17.29
N ARG A 121 -18.72 -18.48 16.03
CA ARG A 121 -18.40 -19.62 15.18
C ARG A 121 -17.32 -19.21 14.18
N ALA A 122 -16.19 -19.90 14.18
CA ALA A 122 -15.19 -19.79 13.12
C ALA A 122 -15.13 -21.09 12.32
N GLU A 123 -15.08 -20.97 11.00
CA GLU A 123 -15.14 -22.07 10.03
C GLU A 123 -14.10 -21.82 8.94
N ILE A 124 -12.99 -22.54 8.99
CA ILE A 124 -11.94 -22.52 7.95
C ILE A 124 -12.32 -23.52 6.84
N ASP A 125 -11.83 -23.26 5.63
CA ASP A 125 -12.22 -23.94 4.38
C ASP A 125 -13.72 -24.26 4.22
N ALA A 126 -14.53 -23.25 4.48
CA ALA A 126 -16.00 -23.27 4.38
C ALA A 126 -16.55 -23.50 2.95
N GLY A 127 -15.72 -23.97 2.02
CA GLY A 127 -16.05 -24.35 0.64
C GLY A 127 -15.36 -25.63 0.16
N ASN A 128 -14.65 -26.37 1.03
CA ASN A 128 -13.91 -27.61 0.73
C ASN A 128 -13.05 -27.47 -0.55
N ARG A 129 -12.10 -26.53 -0.48
CA ARG A 129 -11.19 -26.10 -1.56
C ARG A 129 -9.80 -26.74 -1.44
N ALA A 130 -9.39 -27.08 -0.23
CA ALA A 130 -8.30 -28.01 0.05
C ALA A 130 -8.91 -29.38 0.36
N ARG A 131 -8.28 -30.45 -0.12
CA ARG A 131 -8.65 -31.82 0.29
C ARG A 131 -7.86 -32.17 1.53
N GLU A 132 -8.55 -32.40 2.64
CA GLU A 132 -7.90 -32.57 3.94
C GLU A 132 -8.08 -34.00 4.51
N ILE A 133 -7.37 -34.32 5.59
CA ILE A 133 -7.52 -35.61 6.30
C ILE A 133 -8.82 -35.63 7.12
N ASN A 134 -9.18 -34.50 7.72
CA ASN A 134 -10.33 -34.38 8.60
C ASN A 134 -11.02 -33.02 8.34
N GLU A 135 -12.31 -33.06 8.02
CA GLU A 135 -13.10 -31.84 7.78
C GLU A 135 -13.83 -31.37 9.05
N ARG A 136 -13.74 -32.10 10.17
CA ARG A 136 -14.58 -31.87 11.37
C ARG A 136 -13.99 -30.87 12.36
N ASN A 137 -12.68 -30.69 12.34
CA ASN A 137 -11.89 -29.70 13.08
C ASN A 137 -11.79 -28.33 12.37
N ASN A 138 -12.31 -28.24 11.15
CA ASN A 138 -12.41 -27.00 10.39
C ASN A 138 -13.47 -26.03 10.94
N VAL A 139 -14.38 -26.49 11.82
CA VAL A 139 -15.35 -25.65 12.54
C VAL A 139 -15.03 -25.62 14.03
N ARG A 140 -15.14 -24.45 14.67
CA ARG A 140 -15.22 -24.33 16.14
C ARG A 140 -16.19 -23.24 16.55
N GLU A 141 -16.90 -23.49 17.65
CA GLU A 141 -17.76 -22.50 18.31
C GLU A 141 -17.26 -22.25 19.73
N GLN A 142 -17.26 -20.98 20.15
CA GLN A 142 -16.80 -20.57 21.46
C GLN A 142 -17.61 -19.36 21.94
N THR A 143 -18.21 -19.47 23.13
CA THR A 143 -18.77 -18.31 23.82
C THR A 143 -17.66 -17.50 24.43
N LEU A 144 -17.59 -16.22 24.05
CA LEU A 144 -16.58 -15.25 24.48
C LEU A 144 -17.25 -14.14 25.29
N ARG A 145 -16.46 -13.49 26.16
CA ARG A 145 -16.90 -12.29 26.90
C ARG A 145 -15.77 -11.28 26.89
N CYS A 146 -16.02 -10.06 26.40
CA CYS A 146 -15.08 -8.97 26.64
C CYS A 146 -15.39 -8.27 27.98
N VAL A 147 -14.34 -7.86 28.69
CA VAL A 147 -14.41 -6.95 29.83
C VAL A 147 -13.36 -5.88 29.58
N ALA A 148 -13.80 -4.68 29.20
CA ALA A 148 -12.89 -3.58 28.92
C ALA A 148 -12.31 -3.02 30.24
N THR A 149 -11.00 -3.17 30.45
CA THR A 149 -10.32 -2.62 31.63
C THR A 149 -10.17 -1.10 31.49
N PRO A 150 -10.70 -0.27 32.42
CA PRO A 150 -10.69 1.18 32.26
C PRO A 150 -9.33 1.80 32.63
N GLY A 151 -8.52 2.10 31.62
CA GLY A 151 -7.23 2.80 31.74
C GLY A 151 -7.35 4.32 31.61
N ASN A 152 -7.62 4.99 32.73
CA ASN A 152 -7.41 6.42 33.06
C ASN A 152 -7.41 7.45 31.89
N ARG A 153 -8.50 8.22 31.75
CA ARG A 153 -8.55 9.50 31.02
C ARG A 153 -9.15 10.59 31.90
N THR A 154 -8.36 11.62 32.19
CA THR A 154 -8.82 12.86 32.83
C THR A 154 -9.83 13.58 31.92
N ARG A 155 -10.93 14.07 32.52
CA ARG A 155 -12.01 14.77 31.81
C ARG A 155 -11.55 16.14 31.31
N VAL A 156 -11.74 16.39 30.02
CA VAL A 156 -12.02 17.73 29.47
C VAL A 156 -13.54 17.84 29.29
N PRO A 157 -14.21 18.96 29.60
CA PRO A 157 -15.66 19.06 29.46
C PRO A 157 -16.04 19.16 27.97
N THR A 158 -16.77 18.17 27.46
CA THR A 158 -17.40 18.23 26.14
C THR A 158 -18.86 18.63 26.29
N THR A 159 -19.29 19.63 25.52
CA THR A 159 -20.71 19.89 25.22
C THR A 159 -21.40 18.60 24.74
N PRO A 160 -22.71 18.43 25.00
CA PRO A 160 -23.41 17.22 24.60
C PRO A 160 -23.44 17.10 23.06
N PRO A 161 -23.15 15.92 22.49
CA PRO A 161 -23.35 15.70 21.07
C PRO A 161 -24.85 15.79 20.73
N PRO A 162 -25.22 16.23 19.51
CA PRO A 162 -26.61 16.17 19.07
C PRO A 162 -27.11 14.72 19.12
N ALA A 163 -28.39 14.55 19.42
CA ALA A 163 -29.00 13.23 19.56
C ALA A 163 -28.72 12.37 18.31
N PRO A 164 -28.42 11.06 18.48
CA PRO A 164 -28.17 10.19 17.34
C PRO A 164 -29.43 10.15 16.47
N MET A 165 -29.30 10.61 15.22
CA MET A 165 -30.30 10.31 14.20
C MET A 165 -30.43 8.80 14.10
N VAL A 166 -31.59 8.27 14.47
CA VAL A 166 -31.92 6.86 14.24
C VAL A 166 -31.82 6.62 12.73
N PRO A 167 -30.90 5.78 12.24
CA PRO A 167 -30.87 5.46 10.82
C PRO A 167 -32.15 4.69 10.49
N PRO A 168 -32.83 4.99 9.37
CA PRO A 168 -34.02 4.23 8.98
C PRO A 168 -33.63 2.77 8.80
N THR A 169 -34.31 1.88 9.54
CA THR A 169 -34.09 0.44 9.48
C THR A 169 -34.62 -0.11 8.16
N GLN A 170 -33.75 -0.22 7.16
CA GLN A 170 -33.97 -1.08 5.99
C GLN A 170 -32.72 -1.92 5.73
N ASP A 171 -32.86 -3.23 5.93
CA ASP A 171 -31.89 -4.23 5.51
C ASP A 171 -31.87 -4.35 3.98
N GLY A 172 -31.10 -3.48 3.33
CA GLY A 172 -30.85 -3.52 1.89
C GLY A 172 -29.42 -3.10 1.60
N ASN A 173 -28.78 -3.72 0.60
CA ASN A 173 -27.59 -3.12 0.02
C ASN A 173 -28.00 -1.85 -0.77
N LEU A 174 -27.05 -0.97 -1.13
CA LEU A 174 -27.32 0.27 -1.87
C LEU A 174 -27.92 0.06 -3.29
N LEU A 175 -28.04 -1.19 -3.73
CA LEU A 175 -28.70 -1.64 -4.96
C LEU A 175 -30.07 -2.32 -4.70
N ASP A 176 -30.38 -2.69 -3.45
CA ASP A 176 -31.68 -3.26 -3.03
C ASP A 176 -32.63 -2.19 -2.49
N THR A 177 -32.09 -1.01 -2.16
CA THR A 177 -32.90 0.16 -1.83
C THR A 177 -33.58 0.64 -3.10
N ALA A 178 -34.90 0.84 -3.07
CA ALA A 178 -35.61 1.51 -4.15
C ALA A 178 -34.93 2.86 -4.41
N VAL A 179 -34.56 3.13 -5.67
CA VAL A 179 -33.98 4.43 -6.05
C VAL A 179 -34.98 5.49 -5.60
N PRO A 180 -34.60 6.41 -4.69
CA PRO A 180 -35.55 7.40 -4.20
C PRO A 180 -36.07 8.24 -5.37
N ASP A 181 -37.36 8.56 -5.34
CA ASP A 181 -37.97 9.44 -6.34
C ASP A 181 -37.12 10.70 -6.52
N ALA A 182 -36.94 11.11 -7.77
CA ALA A 182 -36.14 12.28 -8.10
C ALA A 182 -36.64 13.47 -7.28
N PRO A 183 -35.79 14.11 -6.45
CA PRO A 183 -36.26 15.07 -5.46
C PRO A 183 -36.97 16.24 -6.15
N SER A 184 -38.20 16.50 -5.74
CA SER A 184 -39.12 17.46 -6.35
C SER A 184 -38.65 18.93 -6.27
N ALA A 185 -37.63 19.20 -5.45
CA ALA A 185 -36.82 20.42 -5.47
C ALA A 185 -35.37 20.11 -5.04
N PRO A 186 -34.37 20.85 -5.53
CA PRO A 186 -32.99 20.68 -5.09
C PRO A 186 -32.83 21.11 -3.61
N GLN A 187 -32.25 20.23 -2.78
CA GLN A 187 -32.05 20.46 -1.33
C GLN A 187 -30.96 21.50 -1.00
N ARG A 188 -30.30 22.06 -2.02
CA ARG A 188 -29.43 23.23 -1.95
C ARG A 188 -29.82 24.18 -3.08
N PRO A 189 -29.63 25.51 -2.92
CA PRO A 189 -29.71 26.42 -4.05
C PRO A 189 -28.79 25.92 -5.16
N VAL A 190 -29.31 25.79 -6.39
CA VAL A 190 -28.44 25.55 -7.54
C VAL A 190 -27.58 26.79 -7.70
N THR A 191 -26.27 26.63 -7.60
CA THR A 191 -25.32 27.70 -7.89
C THR A 191 -25.40 28.00 -9.38
N ASP A 192 -26.04 29.10 -9.75
CA ASP A 192 -26.16 29.57 -11.15
C ASP A 192 -24.84 30.15 -11.68
N ASN A 193 -23.73 29.49 -11.35
CA ASN A 193 -22.38 29.82 -11.75
C ASN A 193 -22.17 29.45 -13.23
N PRO A 194 -21.91 30.41 -14.14
CA PRO A 194 -21.71 30.13 -15.57
C PRO A 194 -20.53 29.20 -15.89
N ALA A 195 -19.63 28.93 -14.93
CA ALA A 195 -18.54 27.97 -15.08
C ALA A 195 -18.96 26.50 -14.88
N GLU A 196 -20.19 26.22 -14.43
CA GLU A 196 -20.70 24.89 -14.03
C GLU A 196 -21.64 24.25 -15.07
N TYR A 197 -21.92 24.91 -16.19
CA TYR A 197 -22.76 24.39 -17.28
C TYR A 197 -22.29 24.88 -18.67
N GLU A 198 -22.77 24.23 -19.74
CA GLU A 198 -22.53 24.70 -21.10
C GLU A 198 -23.32 25.99 -21.39
N PRO A 199 -22.67 27.03 -21.94
CA PRO A 199 -23.32 28.32 -22.17
C PRO A 199 -24.41 28.19 -23.24
N GLY A 200 -25.59 28.73 -22.92
CA GLY A 200 -26.73 28.72 -23.83
C GLY A 200 -27.32 27.33 -24.11
N GLU A 201 -27.14 26.34 -23.20
CA GLU A 201 -27.73 25.01 -23.34
C GLU A 201 -28.57 24.56 -22.13
N LEU A 202 -29.77 24.06 -22.40
CA LEU A 202 -30.57 23.27 -21.45
C LEU A 202 -30.61 21.80 -21.87
N LEU A 203 -30.69 20.93 -20.87
CA LEU A 203 -30.80 19.48 -21.00
C LEU A 203 -32.19 19.06 -20.51
N VAL A 204 -32.93 18.32 -21.35
CA VAL A 204 -34.27 17.84 -21.01
C VAL A 204 -34.40 16.35 -21.27
N PHE A 205 -34.91 15.62 -20.28
CA PHE A 205 -35.28 14.22 -20.42
C PHE A 205 -36.78 14.10 -20.70
N SER A 206 -37.14 13.22 -21.63
CA SER A 206 -38.53 12.91 -21.99
C SER A 206 -38.74 11.40 -22.06
N SER A 207 -39.93 10.94 -21.70
CA SER A 207 -40.33 9.52 -21.66
C SER A 207 -40.34 8.82 -23.03
N GLY A 208 -40.23 9.56 -24.14
CA GLY A 208 -40.17 8.99 -25.48
C GLY A 208 -40.11 10.06 -26.57
N MET A 209 -40.00 9.63 -27.84
CA MET A 209 -39.85 10.55 -28.98
C MET A 209 -41.05 11.48 -29.17
N ASN A 210 -42.27 11.02 -28.86
CA ASN A 210 -43.48 11.84 -28.95
C ASN A 210 -43.49 12.95 -27.90
N ALA A 211 -43.15 12.64 -26.64
CA ALA A 211 -42.98 13.63 -25.58
C ALA A 211 -41.86 14.63 -25.92
N ALA A 212 -40.72 14.16 -26.43
CA ALA A 212 -39.62 15.04 -26.85
C ALA A 212 -40.00 15.95 -28.05
N ARG A 213 -40.88 15.49 -28.95
CA ARG A 213 -41.44 16.32 -30.04
C ARG A 213 -42.44 17.36 -29.52
N ALA A 214 -43.26 17.02 -28.53
CA ALA A 214 -44.16 17.97 -27.89
C ALA A 214 -43.39 19.07 -27.15
N LEU A 215 -42.46 18.67 -26.28
CA LEU A 215 -41.51 19.56 -25.59
C LEU A 215 -40.84 20.57 -26.54
N ALA A 216 -40.38 20.10 -27.70
CA ALA A 216 -39.68 20.95 -28.65
C ALA A 216 -40.56 22.01 -29.33
N ARG A 217 -41.89 21.85 -29.34
CA ARG A 217 -42.81 22.90 -29.78
C ARG A 217 -42.93 23.98 -28.71
N GLU A 218 -43.17 23.60 -27.46
CA GLU A 218 -43.25 24.54 -26.32
C GLU A 218 -41.94 25.32 -26.14
N ALA A 219 -40.80 24.63 -26.23
CA ALA A 219 -39.48 25.26 -26.21
C ALA A 219 -39.30 26.27 -27.38
N GLY A 220 -39.86 25.97 -28.55
CA GLY A 220 -39.86 26.85 -29.73
C GLY A 220 -40.66 28.13 -29.53
N VAL A 221 -41.78 28.08 -28.78
CA VAL A 221 -42.55 29.28 -28.40
C VAL A 221 -41.72 30.23 -27.52
N LEU A 222 -40.81 29.68 -26.71
CA LEU A 222 -39.84 30.43 -25.90
C LEU A 222 -38.55 30.82 -26.67
N GLY A 223 -38.53 30.69 -28.00
CA GLY A 223 -37.38 30.99 -28.85
C GLY A 223 -36.22 29.98 -28.77
N MET A 224 -36.38 28.87 -28.03
CA MET A 224 -35.34 27.85 -27.88
C MET A 224 -35.38 26.86 -29.05
N ARG A 225 -34.21 26.46 -29.53
CA ARG A 225 -34.07 25.54 -30.68
C ARG A 225 -33.48 24.19 -30.26
N VAL A 226 -33.93 23.10 -30.86
CA VAL A 226 -33.30 21.79 -30.63
C VAL A 226 -31.90 21.77 -31.27
N LYS A 227 -30.83 21.76 -30.46
CA LYS A 227 -29.45 21.60 -30.95
C LYS A 227 -29.14 20.14 -31.29
N ARG A 228 -29.59 19.20 -30.46
CA ARG A 228 -29.39 17.76 -30.64
C ARG A 228 -30.40 16.96 -29.82
N ARG A 229 -30.76 15.78 -30.31
CA ARG A 229 -31.64 14.82 -29.61
C ARG A 229 -31.05 13.41 -29.74
N ARG A 230 -31.06 12.63 -28.67
CA ARG A 230 -30.56 11.25 -28.64
C ARG A 230 -31.55 10.34 -27.93
N VAL A 231 -31.74 9.13 -28.46
CA VAL A 231 -32.53 8.07 -27.81
C VAL A 231 -31.61 7.30 -26.87
N LEU A 232 -31.89 7.36 -25.58
CA LEU A 232 -31.20 6.60 -24.55
C LEU A 232 -31.80 5.19 -24.50
N ARG A 233 -31.46 4.35 -25.48
CA ARG A 233 -32.11 3.05 -25.74
C ARG A 233 -32.21 2.16 -24.50
N GLY A 234 -31.16 2.11 -23.67
CA GLY A 234 -31.14 1.32 -22.43
C GLY A 234 -32.02 1.87 -21.29
N LEU A 235 -32.51 3.11 -21.40
CA LEU A 235 -33.39 3.76 -20.43
C LEU A 235 -34.82 3.97 -20.99
N GLY A 236 -35.09 3.58 -22.23
CA GLY A 236 -36.36 3.87 -22.94
C GLY A 236 -36.62 5.36 -23.24
N GLN A 237 -35.75 6.26 -22.79
CA GLN A 237 -35.96 7.71 -22.78
C GLN A 237 -35.34 8.43 -23.99
N VAL A 238 -35.70 9.70 -24.14
CA VAL A 238 -35.10 10.61 -25.12
C VAL A 238 -34.54 11.83 -24.40
N ILE A 239 -33.26 12.11 -24.63
CA ILE A 239 -32.61 13.31 -24.12
C ILE A 239 -32.50 14.34 -25.25
N THR A 240 -32.96 15.57 -24.97
CA THR A 240 -32.94 16.70 -25.91
C THR A 240 -32.08 17.81 -25.31
N VAL A 241 -31.14 18.34 -26.09
CA VAL A 241 -30.42 19.57 -25.75
C VAL A 241 -31.02 20.71 -26.55
N LEU A 242 -31.48 21.72 -25.82
CA LEU A 242 -32.02 22.96 -26.35
C LEU A 242 -30.91 24.01 -26.35
N GLY A 243 -30.81 24.76 -27.44
CA GLY A 243 -30.02 25.97 -27.55
C GLY A 243 -30.90 27.18 -27.26
N LEU A 244 -30.40 28.09 -26.44
CA LEU A 244 -31.12 29.28 -26.00
C LEU A 244 -30.94 30.46 -26.98
N PRO A 245 -31.87 31.43 -26.97
CA PRO A 245 -31.62 32.78 -27.47
C PRO A 245 -30.36 33.41 -26.86
N ALA A 246 -29.69 34.29 -27.60
CA ALA A 246 -28.42 34.91 -27.16
C ALA A 246 -28.61 35.87 -25.96
N ASP A 247 -29.82 36.38 -25.80
CA ASP A 247 -30.29 37.32 -24.78
C ASP A 247 -30.95 36.64 -23.57
N MET A 248 -31.05 35.31 -23.54
CA MET A 248 -31.71 34.56 -22.46
C MET A 248 -30.71 33.71 -21.65
N PRO A 249 -30.33 34.15 -20.43
CA PRO A 249 -29.49 33.37 -19.51
C PRO A 249 -30.06 31.98 -19.17
N VAL A 250 -29.17 31.02 -18.96
CA VAL A 250 -29.51 29.61 -18.67
C VAL A 250 -30.48 29.45 -17.48
N PRO A 251 -30.33 30.15 -16.33
CA PRO A 251 -31.28 30.04 -15.23
C PRO A 251 -32.68 30.54 -15.59
N GLN A 252 -32.77 31.71 -16.24
CA GLN A 252 -34.03 32.30 -16.68
C GLN A 252 -34.76 31.39 -17.69
N ALA A 253 -34.01 30.83 -18.64
CA ALA A 253 -34.54 29.87 -19.61
C ALA A 253 -35.06 28.58 -18.95
N ARG A 254 -34.29 28.02 -18.01
CA ARG A 254 -34.67 26.83 -17.24
C ARG A 254 -36.00 27.05 -16.54
N ASP A 255 -36.15 28.17 -15.86
CA ASP A 255 -37.34 28.47 -15.05
C ASP A 255 -38.55 28.83 -15.92
N ALA A 256 -38.34 29.50 -17.06
CA ALA A 256 -39.37 29.73 -18.06
C ALA A 256 -39.89 28.41 -18.67
N LEU A 257 -38.98 27.50 -19.05
CA LEU A 257 -39.36 26.21 -19.62
C LEU A 257 -40.03 25.30 -18.59
N ARG A 258 -39.54 25.24 -17.34
CA ARG A 258 -40.19 24.50 -16.24
C ARG A 258 -41.63 24.95 -15.98
N LYS A 259 -41.94 26.25 -16.16
CA LYS A 259 -43.31 26.79 -16.08
C LYS A 259 -44.17 26.40 -17.28
N ALA A 260 -43.60 26.38 -18.49
CA ALA A 260 -44.32 26.04 -19.72
C ALA A 260 -44.66 24.54 -19.84
N VAL A 261 -43.78 23.66 -19.34
CA VAL A 261 -43.94 22.19 -19.39
C VAL A 261 -43.75 21.55 -18.01
N PRO A 262 -44.70 21.74 -17.09
CA PRO A 262 -44.62 21.18 -15.74
C PRO A 262 -44.49 19.66 -15.77
N GLY A 263 -43.70 19.11 -14.85
CA GLY A 263 -43.41 17.67 -14.74
C GLY A 263 -42.33 17.13 -15.69
N GLN A 264 -41.75 17.93 -16.59
CA GLN A 264 -40.57 17.52 -17.36
C GLN A 264 -39.27 17.74 -16.56
N ILE A 265 -38.33 16.79 -16.65
CA ILE A 265 -37.01 16.90 -16.01
C ILE A 265 -36.12 17.78 -16.90
N ILE A 266 -35.98 19.04 -16.50
CA ILE A 266 -35.26 20.11 -17.21
C ILE A 266 -34.20 20.69 -16.26
N ASP A 267 -32.95 20.80 -16.69
CA ASP A 267 -31.94 21.64 -16.03
C ASP A 267 -30.89 22.16 -17.03
N ALA A 268 -29.90 22.91 -16.54
CA ALA A 268 -28.72 23.29 -17.31
C ALA A 268 -27.92 22.05 -17.76
N ASN A 269 -27.26 22.14 -18.91
CA ASN A 269 -26.33 21.09 -19.35
C ASN A 269 -25.02 21.17 -18.54
N HIS A 270 -25.03 20.60 -17.33
CA HIS A 270 -23.95 20.73 -16.35
C HIS A 270 -22.62 20.09 -16.76
N ARG A 271 -21.53 20.75 -16.39
CA ARG A 271 -20.15 20.32 -16.62
C ARG A 271 -19.62 19.52 -15.43
N TYR A 272 -19.41 18.23 -15.64
CA TYR A 272 -18.75 17.36 -14.66
C TYR A 272 -17.23 17.42 -14.85
N ARG A 273 -16.47 17.47 -13.75
CA ARG A 273 -15.01 17.50 -13.73
C ARG A 273 -14.47 16.27 -13.01
N LEU A 274 -13.26 15.84 -13.35
CA LEU A 274 -12.56 14.80 -12.61
C LEU A 274 -12.27 15.30 -11.20
N GLN A 275 -12.51 14.48 -10.18
CA GLN A 275 -12.14 14.76 -8.78
C GLN A 275 -10.81 14.10 -8.41
N ALA A 276 -9.80 14.31 -9.26
CA ALA A 276 -8.41 14.01 -8.95
C ALA A 276 -7.71 15.32 -8.61
N ASP A 277 -7.01 15.37 -7.48
CA ASP A 277 -6.37 16.57 -6.97
C ASP A 277 -4.86 16.52 -7.26
N ASP A 278 -4.37 17.40 -8.15
CA ASP A 278 -2.94 17.55 -8.48
C ASP A 278 -2.07 17.76 -7.21
N ALA A 279 -2.68 18.19 -6.11
CA ALA A 279 -2.04 18.34 -4.82
C ALA A 279 -1.49 17.03 -4.23
N VAL A 280 -1.97 15.85 -4.66
CA VAL A 280 -1.49 14.54 -4.19
C VAL A 280 -0.16 14.14 -4.85
N GLU A 281 -0.03 14.28 -6.17
CA GLU A 281 1.23 13.94 -6.88
C GLU A 281 2.44 14.70 -6.31
N ARG A 282 2.24 15.95 -5.88
CA ARG A 282 3.30 16.86 -5.42
C ARG A 282 3.34 17.09 -3.91
N TYR A 283 2.52 16.38 -3.12
CA TYR A 283 2.48 16.57 -1.66
C TYR A 283 3.85 16.40 -0.97
N PRO A 284 4.73 15.43 -1.34
CA PRO A 284 5.97 15.19 -0.60
C PRO A 284 6.88 16.42 -0.57
N ARG A 285 7.06 17.08 -1.71
CA ARG A 285 7.88 18.30 -1.82
C ARG A 285 7.32 19.43 -0.94
N ARG A 286 6.01 19.67 -1.02
CA ARG A 286 5.30 20.68 -0.20
C ARG A 286 5.46 20.40 1.30
N LEU A 287 5.27 19.14 1.71
CA LEU A 287 5.36 18.72 3.11
C LEU A 287 6.79 18.85 3.68
N LEU A 288 7.82 18.58 2.87
CA LEU A 288 9.22 18.77 3.24
C LEU A 288 9.70 20.23 3.14
N GLY A 289 8.94 21.10 2.48
CA GLY A 289 9.40 22.44 2.09
C GLY A 289 10.52 22.38 1.03
N TRP A 290 10.58 21.28 0.27
CA TRP A 290 11.59 21.04 -0.75
C TRP A 290 11.38 22.03 -1.91
N PRO A 291 12.36 22.91 -2.21
CA PRO A 291 12.21 23.88 -3.28
C PRO A 291 12.13 23.20 -4.65
N VAL A 292 11.52 23.88 -5.63
CA VAL A 292 11.45 23.36 -7.01
C VAL A 292 12.87 23.17 -7.54
N SER A 293 13.27 21.92 -7.73
CA SER A 293 14.57 21.52 -8.24
C SER A 293 14.63 21.72 -9.76
N SER A 294 15.63 22.45 -10.25
CA SER A 294 15.96 22.42 -11.67
C SER A 294 16.52 21.05 -12.08
N VAL A 295 16.49 20.73 -13.38
CA VAL A 295 17.09 19.49 -13.91
C VAL A 295 18.60 19.37 -13.64
N ALA A 296 19.28 20.48 -13.33
CA ALA A 296 20.69 20.51 -12.95
C ALA A 296 20.93 20.22 -11.46
N CYS A 297 19.90 20.14 -10.62
CA CYS A 297 20.04 19.92 -9.19
C CYS A 297 20.67 18.55 -8.91
N GLY A 298 21.84 18.57 -8.25
CA GLY A 298 22.63 17.39 -7.95
C GLY A 298 23.70 17.00 -8.98
N ARG A 299 24.00 17.81 -10.01
CA ARG A 299 24.89 17.46 -11.16
C ARG A 299 26.26 16.81 -10.85
N SER A 300 26.81 17.05 -9.66
CA SER A 300 28.09 16.48 -9.18
C SER A 300 27.95 15.47 -8.03
N MET A 301 26.72 15.17 -7.59
CA MET A 301 26.44 14.23 -6.50
C MET A 301 26.44 12.79 -7.01
N ARG A 302 27.08 11.90 -6.25
CA ARG A 302 27.10 10.46 -6.50
C ARG A 302 26.33 9.74 -5.40
N ILE A 303 25.27 9.04 -5.76
CA ILE A 303 24.35 8.38 -4.82
C ILE A 303 24.34 6.88 -5.12
N GLY A 304 24.53 6.05 -4.10
CA GLY A 304 24.33 4.60 -4.19
C GLY A 304 22.88 4.23 -3.90
N LEU A 305 22.32 3.30 -4.67
CA LEU A 305 21.04 2.66 -4.40
C LEU A 305 21.24 1.15 -4.37
N VAL A 306 20.97 0.51 -3.24
CA VAL A 306 21.02 -0.94 -3.08
C VAL A 306 19.58 -1.47 -3.06
N ASP A 307 19.14 -2.07 -4.17
CA ASP A 307 17.73 -2.40 -4.40
C ASP A 307 17.58 -3.53 -5.45
N THR A 308 16.40 -3.67 -6.06
CA THR A 308 16.20 -4.43 -7.30
C THR A 308 16.85 -3.71 -8.50
N GLY A 309 16.74 -4.30 -9.70
CA GLY A 309 17.13 -3.59 -10.93
C GLY A 309 16.19 -2.41 -11.25
N VAL A 310 16.59 -1.59 -12.22
CA VAL A 310 15.86 -0.39 -12.68
C VAL A 310 15.46 -0.49 -14.16
N ALA A 311 14.24 -0.06 -14.48
CA ALA A 311 13.76 0.11 -15.84
C ALA A 311 14.35 1.40 -16.45
N ARG A 312 15.67 1.42 -16.73
CA ARG A 312 16.41 2.60 -17.23
C ARG A 312 15.87 3.25 -18.52
N LYS A 313 14.98 2.57 -19.25
CA LYS A 313 14.31 3.09 -20.47
C LYS A 313 12.96 3.77 -20.17
N HIS A 314 12.51 3.79 -18.91
CA HIS A 314 11.25 4.39 -18.50
C HIS A 314 11.22 5.89 -18.88
N PRO A 315 10.11 6.42 -19.46
CA PRO A 315 10.03 7.82 -19.88
C PRO A 315 10.39 8.83 -18.79
N GLY A 316 9.96 8.60 -17.55
CA GLY A 316 10.26 9.44 -16.39
C GLY A 316 11.74 9.45 -15.96
N LEU A 317 12.56 8.55 -16.51
CA LEU A 317 14.01 8.46 -16.25
C LEU A 317 14.87 8.81 -17.48
N GLN A 318 14.26 9.21 -18.60
CA GLN A 318 15.02 9.58 -19.81
C GLN A 318 15.82 10.86 -19.58
N GLY A 319 17.16 10.74 -19.59
CA GLY A 319 18.10 11.81 -19.25
C GLY A 319 18.77 11.64 -17.88
N ALA A 320 18.26 10.77 -17.01
CA ALA A 320 18.89 10.46 -15.72
C ALA A 320 20.20 9.68 -15.90
N THR A 321 21.25 10.06 -15.16
CA THR A 321 22.55 9.36 -15.20
C THR A 321 22.53 8.16 -14.25
N ILE A 322 22.24 6.97 -14.78
CA ILE A 322 22.11 5.73 -13.99
C ILE A 322 23.14 4.69 -14.47
N THR A 323 24.02 4.25 -13.57
CA THR A 323 24.94 3.11 -13.71
C THR A 323 24.39 1.94 -12.91
N GLU A 324 24.19 0.76 -13.51
CA GLU A 324 23.59 -0.40 -12.85
C GLU A 324 24.55 -1.60 -12.88
N ARG A 325 24.72 -2.28 -11.74
CA ARG A 325 25.49 -3.53 -11.60
C ARG A 325 24.69 -4.57 -10.81
N TYR A 326 24.68 -5.82 -11.28
CA TYR A 326 24.01 -6.94 -10.61
C TYR A 326 25.01 -7.75 -9.77
N PHE A 327 24.59 -8.12 -8.56
CA PHE A 327 25.40 -8.92 -7.62
C PHE A 327 24.83 -10.31 -7.36
N VAL A 328 23.59 -10.57 -7.81
CA VAL A 328 22.96 -11.89 -7.82
C VAL A 328 23.80 -12.85 -8.66
N THR A 329 24.24 -13.98 -8.05
CA THR A 329 25.12 -14.96 -8.71
C THR A 329 24.48 -15.65 -9.90
N THR A 330 25.32 -16.08 -10.85
CA THR A 330 24.93 -16.83 -12.05
C THR A 330 24.10 -18.07 -11.69
N GLY A 331 23.07 -18.36 -12.50
CA GLY A 331 22.13 -19.46 -12.23
C GLY A 331 20.99 -19.11 -11.26
N ARG A 332 20.91 -17.88 -10.75
CA ARG A 332 19.76 -17.37 -9.97
C ARG A 332 18.91 -16.40 -10.79
N THR A 333 17.60 -16.55 -10.72
CA THR A 333 16.65 -15.62 -11.35
C THR A 333 16.69 -14.27 -10.64
N ARG A 334 16.87 -13.18 -11.39
CA ARG A 334 16.86 -11.81 -10.85
C ARG A 334 15.43 -11.40 -10.45
N ALA A 335 15.30 -10.54 -9.45
CA ALA A 335 14.03 -9.92 -9.12
C ALA A 335 13.48 -9.05 -10.27
N GLY A 336 12.20 -8.70 -10.20
CA GLY A 336 11.61 -7.66 -11.04
C GLY A 336 12.25 -6.29 -10.79
N ARG A 337 11.83 -5.26 -11.54
CA ARG A 337 12.45 -3.92 -11.48
C ARG A 337 11.55 -2.86 -10.83
N GLU A 338 10.43 -3.27 -10.26
CA GLU A 338 9.33 -2.42 -9.84
C GLU A 338 9.78 -1.48 -8.72
N HIS A 339 10.34 -2.06 -7.66
CA HIS A 339 10.76 -1.33 -6.47
C HIS A 339 11.96 -0.41 -6.73
N GLY A 340 13.02 -0.92 -7.37
CA GLY A 340 14.19 -0.13 -7.74
C GLY A 340 13.86 1.02 -8.68
N THR A 341 12.96 0.82 -9.66
CA THR A 341 12.52 1.91 -10.56
C THR A 341 11.74 2.98 -9.80
N ALA A 342 10.85 2.59 -8.90
CA ALA A 342 10.09 3.50 -8.05
C ALA A 342 11.02 4.34 -7.13
N VAL A 343 12.04 3.75 -6.52
CA VAL A 343 13.01 4.50 -5.69
C VAL A 343 13.92 5.38 -6.56
N ALA A 344 14.37 4.90 -7.72
CA ALA A 344 15.20 5.68 -8.65
C ALA A 344 14.45 6.89 -9.23
N ALA A 345 13.15 6.80 -9.49
CA ALA A 345 12.34 7.91 -9.99
C ALA A 345 12.10 9.00 -8.92
N LEU A 346 11.98 8.63 -7.63
CA LEU A 346 11.95 9.63 -6.55
C LEU A 346 13.27 10.41 -6.47
N LEU A 347 14.41 9.77 -6.75
CA LEU A 347 15.71 10.42 -6.74
C LEU A 347 15.98 11.24 -8.02
N LEU A 348 15.80 10.68 -9.22
CA LEU A 348 16.23 11.28 -10.50
C LEU A 348 15.15 11.36 -11.59
N GLY A 349 13.88 11.33 -11.22
CA GLY A 349 12.79 11.61 -12.16
C GLY A 349 13.01 12.93 -12.93
N GLN A 350 12.75 12.90 -14.23
CA GLN A 350 13.01 13.99 -15.18
C GLN A 350 11.73 14.77 -15.55
N GLY A 351 10.68 14.66 -14.74
CA GLY A 351 9.41 15.40 -14.86
C GLY A 351 8.35 14.77 -15.76
N ALA A 352 8.72 13.90 -16.70
CA ALA A 352 7.76 13.22 -17.57
C ALA A 352 6.78 12.35 -16.76
N GLY A 353 5.47 12.62 -16.89
CA GLY A 353 4.42 11.93 -16.12
C GLY A 353 4.30 12.39 -14.65
N GLY A 354 4.70 13.62 -14.33
CA GLY A 354 4.68 14.14 -12.94
C GLY A 354 5.83 13.61 -12.08
N LEU A 355 6.78 12.90 -12.68
CA LEU A 355 7.90 12.25 -12.00
C LEU A 355 9.05 13.23 -11.80
N ASP A 356 8.83 14.24 -10.96
CA ASP A 356 9.85 15.23 -10.60
C ASP A 356 10.80 14.66 -9.53
N GLY A 357 12.03 14.29 -9.92
CA GLY A 357 13.06 13.73 -9.04
C GLY A 357 13.68 14.76 -8.09
N LEU A 358 14.04 14.33 -6.89
CA LEU A 358 14.62 15.20 -5.85
C LEU A 358 15.95 15.83 -6.28
N LEU A 359 16.77 15.07 -7.02
CA LEU A 359 18.09 15.43 -7.54
C LEU A 359 18.25 14.94 -9.00
N PRO A 360 17.54 15.55 -9.98
CA PRO A 360 17.48 15.04 -11.36
C PRO A 360 18.84 14.98 -12.05
N GLY A 361 19.79 15.83 -11.67
CA GLY A 361 21.13 15.89 -12.24
C GLY A 361 22.12 14.87 -11.65
N ALA A 362 21.76 14.16 -10.57
CA ALA A 362 22.69 13.29 -9.86
C ALA A 362 23.16 12.08 -10.69
N GLN A 363 24.23 11.43 -10.21
CA GLN A 363 24.74 10.17 -10.74
C GLN A 363 24.31 9.05 -9.79
N LEU A 364 23.42 8.16 -10.25
CA LEU A 364 22.91 7.05 -9.46
C LEU A 364 23.65 5.75 -9.78
N TYR A 365 24.21 5.13 -8.76
CA TYR A 365 24.89 3.84 -8.81
C TYR A 365 23.99 2.78 -8.20
N VAL A 366 23.35 1.98 -9.05
CA VAL A 366 22.36 0.97 -8.66
C VAL A 366 23.03 -0.39 -8.52
N ALA A 367 23.11 -0.87 -7.28
CA ALA A 367 23.50 -2.23 -6.97
C ALA A 367 22.24 -3.11 -6.88
N ALA A 368 21.98 -3.86 -7.95
CA ALA A 368 20.86 -4.78 -8.05
C ALA A 368 21.20 -6.10 -7.33
N VAL A 369 20.69 -6.25 -6.11
CA VAL A 369 21.04 -7.35 -5.18
C VAL A 369 19.94 -8.40 -4.99
N PHE A 370 18.70 -8.14 -5.43
CA PHE A 370 17.57 -9.04 -5.18
C PHE A 370 17.40 -10.12 -6.27
N ARG A 371 17.16 -11.35 -5.83
CA ARG A 371 16.71 -12.46 -6.67
C ARG A 371 15.20 -12.66 -6.56
N ARG A 372 14.60 -13.34 -7.54
CA ARG A 372 13.31 -14.01 -7.37
C ARG A 372 13.57 -15.51 -7.19
N ARG A 373 12.94 -16.11 -6.19
CA ARG A 373 13.01 -17.54 -5.91
C ARG A 373 11.95 -18.31 -6.71
N ALA A 374 12.00 -19.64 -6.67
CA ALA A 374 11.02 -20.50 -7.34
C ALA A 374 9.63 -20.49 -6.69
N ASP A 375 9.52 -19.98 -5.46
CA ASP A 375 8.29 -19.71 -4.72
C ASP A 375 7.78 -18.26 -4.92
N ASP A 376 8.33 -17.56 -5.92
CA ASP A 376 8.18 -16.13 -6.25
C ASP A 376 8.56 -15.15 -5.12
N ALA A 377 9.08 -15.62 -3.98
CA ALA A 377 9.61 -14.75 -2.95
C ALA A 377 10.84 -13.97 -3.46
N VAL A 378 10.90 -12.69 -3.09
CA VAL A 378 11.99 -11.77 -3.46
C VAL A 378 12.87 -11.56 -2.24
N ASP A 379 14.13 -11.97 -2.32
CA ASP A 379 15.11 -11.90 -1.23
C ASP A 379 16.53 -11.56 -1.73
N THR A 380 17.42 -11.26 -0.80
CA THR A 380 18.84 -10.98 -1.02
C THR A 380 19.69 -11.68 0.05
N SER A 381 21.02 -11.63 -0.05
CA SER A 381 21.95 -12.22 0.91
C SER A 381 22.89 -11.16 1.50
N ALA A 382 23.39 -11.40 2.71
CA ALA A 382 24.41 -10.55 3.34
C ALA A 382 25.71 -10.48 2.52
N GLU A 383 26.04 -11.55 1.78
CA GLU A 383 27.16 -11.59 0.83
C GLU A 383 26.97 -10.62 -0.34
N TRP A 384 25.81 -10.64 -0.99
CA TRP A 384 25.53 -9.75 -2.13
C TRP A 384 25.41 -8.30 -1.70
N LEU A 385 24.89 -8.06 -0.50
CA LEU A 385 24.91 -6.73 0.14
C LEU A 385 26.35 -6.27 0.42
N ALA A 386 27.23 -7.14 0.92
CA ALA A 386 28.63 -6.79 1.17
C ALA A 386 29.38 -6.42 -0.13
N PHE A 387 29.27 -7.23 -1.19
CA PHE A 387 29.88 -6.92 -2.49
C PHE A 387 29.28 -5.67 -3.15
N ALA A 388 27.98 -5.44 -2.99
CA ALA A 388 27.32 -4.21 -3.45
C ALA A 388 27.87 -2.96 -2.75
N LEU A 389 28.03 -3.01 -1.42
CA LEU A 389 28.57 -1.91 -0.62
C LEU A 389 30.04 -1.62 -0.97
N ASP A 390 30.88 -2.65 -1.13
CA ASP A 390 32.27 -2.52 -1.57
C ASP A 390 32.38 -1.82 -2.95
N TRP A 391 31.58 -2.27 -3.92
CA TRP A 391 31.52 -1.61 -5.23
C TRP A 391 31.07 -0.14 -5.12
N LEU A 392 30.06 0.17 -4.31
CA LEU A 392 29.62 1.56 -4.11
C LEU A 392 30.70 2.44 -3.47
N VAL A 393 31.54 1.89 -2.58
CA VAL A 393 32.74 2.59 -2.07
C VAL A 393 33.73 2.86 -3.21
N SER A 394 33.97 1.87 -4.09
CA SER A 394 34.88 2.05 -5.24
C SER A 394 34.39 3.12 -6.23
N GLU A 395 33.07 3.28 -6.38
CA GLU A 395 32.43 4.34 -7.20
C GLU A 395 32.42 5.72 -6.52
N LYS A 396 32.90 5.82 -5.27
CA LYS A 396 33.01 7.06 -4.49
C LYS A 396 31.65 7.78 -4.32
N VAL A 397 30.60 7.03 -4.02
CA VAL A 397 29.29 7.62 -3.66
C VAL A 397 29.38 8.32 -2.31
N SER A 398 28.67 9.44 -2.14
CA SER A 398 28.64 10.18 -0.87
C SER A 398 27.58 9.66 0.10
N VAL A 399 26.46 9.17 -0.44
CA VAL A 399 25.32 8.63 0.31
C VAL A 399 24.88 7.31 -0.31
N ILE A 400 24.54 6.33 0.52
CA ILE A 400 23.96 5.04 0.11
C ILE A 400 22.55 4.91 0.69
N ASN A 401 21.58 4.70 -0.21
CA ASN A 401 20.18 4.44 0.08
C ASN A 401 19.92 2.91 0.09
N LEU A 402 19.55 2.38 1.24
CA LEU A 402 19.16 0.98 1.49
C LEU A 402 17.65 0.91 1.73
N SER A 403 16.86 0.84 0.66
CA SER A 403 15.40 0.73 0.72
C SER A 403 14.95 -0.72 1.01
N LEU A 404 15.66 -1.40 1.92
CA LEU A 404 15.51 -2.83 2.25
C LEU A 404 15.62 -3.07 3.75
N GLY A 405 15.24 -4.28 4.18
CA GLY A 405 15.36 -4.70 5.57
C GLY A 405 15.38 -6.22 5.73
N GLY A 406 16.04 -6.70 6.79
CA GLY A 406 16.19 -8.12 7.11
C GLY A 406 16.67 -8.36 8.54
N PRO A 407 17.03 -9.63 8.87
CA PRO A 407 17.55 -10.00 10.18
C PRO A 407 18.96 -9.44 10.42
N ARG A 408 19.34 -9.36 11.69
CA ARG A 408 20.68 -8.93 12.11
C ARG A 408 21.77 -9.85 11.55
N SER A 409 22.87 -9.27 11.03
CA SER A 409 24.00 -10.01 10.48
C SER A 409 25.33 -9.34 10.85
N ARG A 410 26.09 -9.93 11.79
CA ARG A 410 27.36 -9.37 12.29
C ARG A 410 28.41 -9.12 11.18
N PRO A 411 28.58 -9.97 10.15
CA PRO A 411 29.48 -9.67 9.04
C PRO A 411 29.04 -8.45 8.22
N LEU A 412 27.73 -8.30 7.97
CA LEU A 412 27.21 -7.14 7.25
C LEU A 412 27.35 -5.86 8.07
N GLU A 413 27.15 -5.93 9.39
CA GLU A 413 27.39 -4.80 10.31
C GLU A 413 28.84 -4.30 10.21
N ALA A 414 29.81 -5.22 10.19
CA ALA A 414 31.22 -4.87 10.06
C ALA A 414 31.53 -4.20 8.71
N VAL A 415 30.95 -4.67 7.60
CA VAL A 415 31.10 -4.03 6.28
C VAL A 415 30.50 -2.63 6.27
N ILE A 416 29.29 -2.45 6.81
CA ILE A 416 28.62 -1.14 6.88
C ILE A 416 29.40 -0.17 7.78
N ALA A 417 30.01 -0.65 8.87
CA ALA A 417 30.92 0.16 9.68
C ALA A 417 32.11 0.67 8.86
N ARG A 418 32.76 -0.19 8.07
CA ARG A 418 33.88 0.21 7.17
C ARG A 418 33.43 1.19 6.07
N VAL A 419 32.20 1.08 5.57
CA VAL A 419 31.62 2.05 4.63
C VAL A 419 31.49 3.44 5.29
N MET A 420 30.95 3.50 6.50
CA MET A 420 30.79 4.74 7.26
C MET A 420 32.14 5.37 7.67
N GLU A 421 33.16 4.56 7.98
CA GLU A 421 34.54 5.02 8.21
C GLU A 421 35.16 5.74 7.00
N LYS A 422 34.69 5.47 5.77
CA LYS A 422 35.08 6.22 4.56
C LYS A 422 34.35 7.56 4.40
N GLY A 423 33.52 7.96 5.36
CA GLY A 423 32.73 9.20 5.31
C GLY A 423 31.47 9.10 4.44
N ILE A 424 31.10 7.89 4.01
CA ILE A 424 29.89 7.62 3.23
C ILE A 424 28.71 7.53 4.19
N VAL A 425 27.66 8.32 3.93
CA VAL A 425 26.44 8.33 4.75
C VAL A 425 25.55 7.17 4.34
N VAL A 426 25.10 6.37 5.29
CA VAL A 426 24.25 5.19 5.04
C VAL A 426 22.85 5.44 5.60
N VAL A 427 21.84 5.35 4.74
CA VAL A 427 20.44 5.65 5.06
C VAL A 427 19.58 4.43 4.72
N ALA A 428 18.75 3.97 5.65
CA ALA A 428 18.00 2.73 5.50
C ALA A 428 16.53 2.83 5.92
N ALA A 429 15.70 2.01 5.28
CA ALA A 429 14.27 1.90 5.58
C ALA A 429 14.04 1.30 6.98
N ALA A 430 13.26 1.99 7.83
CA ALA A 430 13.03 1.55 9.20
C ALA A 430 12.34 0.19 9.33
N GLY A 431 11.56 -0.22 8.32
CA GLY A 431 10.79 -1.46 8.32
C GLY A 431 9.28 -1.24 8.28
N ASN A 432 8.56 -2.28 7.86
CA ASN A 432 7.12 -2.23 7.57
C ASN A 432 6.32 -3.20 8.48
N GLY A 433 6.79 -3.40 9.72
CA GLY A 433 6.23 -4.34 10.70
C GLY A 433 5.15 -3.77 11.63
N GLY A 434 4.91 -2.46 11.62
CA GLY A 434 4.00 -1.77 12.53
C GLY A 434 4.55 -1.65 13.96
N GLU A 435 3.67 -1.32 14.90
CA GLU A 435 3.99 -1.06 16.32
C GLU A 435 4.71 -2.22 17.01
N ASP A 436 4.28 -3.46 16.74
CA ASP A 436 4.87 -4.69 17.30
C ASP A 436 6.04 -5.24 16.44
N GLY A 437 6.50 -4.47 15.44
CA GLY A 437 7.58 -4.87 14.55
C GLY A 437 8.93 -4.93 15.26
N ALA A 438 9.67 -6.04 15.09
CA ALA A 438 11.04 -6.14 15.58
C ALA A 438 11.98 -5.17 14.81
N PRO A 439 13.05 -4.64 15.44
CA PRO A 439 14.04 -3.78 14.78
C PRO A 439 14.65 -4.45 13.54
N VAL A 440 14.68 -3.71 12.44
CA VAL A 440 15.06 -4.23 11.11
C VAL A 440 16.46 -3.76 10.74
N TYR A 441 17.30 -4.68 10.26
CA TYR A 441 18.68 -4.38 9.85
C TYR A 441 18.76 -4.19 8.33
N PRO A 442 19.59 -3.26 7.83
CA PRO A 442 20.62 -2.52 8.56
C PRO A 442 20.16 -1.23 9.26
N ALA A 443 18.89 -0.82 9.17
CA ALA A 443 18.42 0.42 9.79
C ALA A 443 18.63 0.49 11.31
N ALA A 444 18.53 -0.63 12.02
CA ALA A 444 18.79 -0.73 13.46
C ALA A 444 20.29 -0.77 13.85
N GLN A 445 21.21 -0.67 12.89
CA GLN A 445 22.65 -0.64 13.17
C GLN A 445 23.09 0.77 13.62
N PRO A 446 23.82 0.91 14.74
CA PRO A 446 24.37 2.20 15.16
C PRO A 446 25.20 2.89 14.06
N GLY A 447 24.84 4.14 13.76
CA GLY A 447 25.47 4.97 12.72
C GLY A 447 24.73 4.97 11.38
N VAL A 448 23.92 3.94 11.09
CA VAL A 448 22.99 3.95 9.96
C VAL A 448 21.79 4.84 10.30
N ILE A 449 21.39 5.69 9.38
CA ILE A 449 20.28 6.62 9.57
C ILE A 449 18.97 5.91 9.21
N ALA A 450 18.11 5.66 10.19
CA ALA A 450 16.85 4.95 9.98
C ALA A 450 15.68 5.89 9.65
N VAL A 451 14.93 5.56 8.60
CA VAL A 451 13.86 6.41 8.06
C VAL A 451 12.48 5.77 8.17
N THR A 452 11.58 6.44 8.89
CA THR A 452 10.16 6.08 8.98
C THR A 452 9.31 6.81 7.91
N ALA A 453 8.09 6.32 7.68
CA ALA A 453 7.15 6.86 6.71
C ALA A 453 6.02 7.66 7.36
N VAL A 454 5.70 8.83 6.79
CA VAL A 454 4.50 9.61 7.11
C VAL A 454 3.63 9.85 5.88
N ASP A 455 2.35 10.18 6.11
CA ASP A 455 1.39 10.58 5.08
C ASP A 455 1.39 12.10 4.79
N ALA A 456 0.50 12.53 3.89
CA ALA A 456 0.33 13.93 3.51
C ALA A 456 -0.10 14.86 4.67
N ALA A 457 -0.67 14.32 5.74
CA ALA A 457 -1.00 15.02 6.98
C ALA A 457 0.12 14.94 8.04
N ALA A 458 1.30 14.45 7.67
CA ALA A 458 2.45 14.18 8.53
C ALA A 458 2.19 13.16 9.65
N ARG A 459 1.19 12.30 9.51
CA ARG A 459 0.90 11.24 10.48
C ARG A 459 1.78 10.02 10.20
N LEU A 460 2.29 9.39 11.25
CA LEU A 460 3.04 8.12 11.14
C LEU A 460 2.21 7.08 10.38
N TRP A 461 2.84 6.41 9.41
CA TRP A 461 2.21 5.29 8.72
C TRP A 461 1.98 4.13 9.70
N PRO A 462 0.75 3.59 9.87
CA PRO A 462 0.47 2.54 10.86
C PRO A 462 1.26 1.24 10.70
N ARG A 463 1.85 1.01 9.52
CA ARG A 463 2.72 -0.14 9.23
C ARG A 463 4.21 0.15 9.40
N ALA A 464 4.64 1.37 9.67
CA ALA A 464 6.05 1.64 9.94
C ALA A 464 6.48 0.99 11.27
N THR A 465 7.64 0.34 11.28
CA THR A 465 8.23 -0.19 12.51
C THR A 465 8.65 0.95 13.44
N ARG A 466 8.43 0.80 14.74
CA ARG A 466 8.80 1.78 15.79
C ARG A 466 9.99 1.26 16.60
N GLY A 467 10.81 2.15 17.16
CA GLY A 467 11.92 1.78 18.05
C GLY A 467 12.93 2.90 18.29
N ASP A 468 13.84 2.71 19.26
CA ASP A 468 14.88 3.71 19.61
C ASP A 468 15.89 3.96 18.49
N TYR A 469 15.88 3.16 17.42
CA TYR A 469 16.75 3.32 16.26
C TYR A 469 16.22 4.28 15.20
N ILE A 470 14.95 4.74 15.28
CA ILE A 470 14.38 5.67 14.30
C ILE A 470 15.04 7.06 14.42
N ASP A 471 15.53 7.61 13.30
CA ASP A 471 16.18 8.92 13.28
C ASP A 471 15.35 10.01 12.61
N PHE A 472 14.61 9.71 11.55
CA PHE A 472 13.81 10.71 10.84
C PHE A 472 12.52 10.15 10.25
N ALA A 473 11.52 11.01 10.13
CA ALA A 473 10.34 10.81 9.30
C ALA A 473 10.46 11.51 7.94
N ALA A 474 9.94 10.86 6.89
CA ALA A 474 9.78 11.43 5.56
C ALA A 474 8.52 10.91 4.86
N PRO A 475 8.01 11.60 3.82
CA PRO A 475 6.86 11.15 3.02
C PRO A 475 7.07 9.73 2.50
N GLY A 476 6.16 8.83 2.84
CA GLY A 476 6.27 7.41 2.48
C GLY A 476 4.92 6.70 2.34
N VAL A 477 3.82 7.44 2.25
CA VAL A 477 2.46 6.90 2.06
C VAL A 477 1.84 7.60 0.86
N GLU A 478 1.28 6.85 -0.08
CA GLU A 478 0.66 7.37 -1.31
C GLU A 478 1.58 8.35 -2.06
N VAL A 479 2.85 7.98 -2.19
CA VAL A 479 3.86 8.76 -2.92
C VAL A 479 3.76 8.42 -4.41
N TRP A 480 3.66 9.44 -5.27
CA TRP A 480 3.65 9.28 -6.73
C TRP A 480 5.04 8.91 -7.25
N THR A 481 5.15 7.83 -8.03
CA THR A 481 6.43 7.39 -8.61
C THR A 481 6.25 6.48 -9.83
N ALA A 482 7.35 6.16 -10.51
CA ALA A 482 7.37 5.37 -11.75
C ALA A 482 6.95 3.90 -11.57
N ARG A 483 6.18 3.38 -12.54
CA ARG A 483 5.95 1.94 -12.74
C ARG A 483 7.02 1.36 -13.67
N ALA A 484 7.56 0.18 -13.39
CA ALA A 484 8.66 -0.37 -14.18
C ALA A 484 8.26 -0.76 -15.62
N GLU A 485 6.99 -1.09 -15.84
CA GLU A 485 6.42 -1.38 -17.17
C GLU A 485 5.98 -0.12 -17.94
N GLY A 486 5.99 1.06 -17.31
CA GLY A 486 5.60 2.33 -17.92
C GLY A 486 4.55 3.10 -17.09
N GLY A 487 4.53 4.42 -17.26
CA GLY A 487 3.64 5.31 -16.50
C GLY A 487 4.06 5.45 -15.02
N ALA A 488 3.09 5.80 -14.18
CA ALA A 488 3.31 6.09 -12.77
C ALA A 488 2.18 5.51 -11.89
N THR A 489 2.44 5.43 -10.59
CA THR A 489 1.54 4.86 -9.59
C THR A 489 1.83 5.47 -8.21
N PHE A 490 0.84 5.41 -7.32
CA PHE A 490 1.06 5.65 -5.90
C PHE A 490 1.66 4.40 -5.21
N VAL A 491 2.58 4.63 -4.27
CA VAL A 491 3.21 3.58 -3.45
C VAL A 491 3.30 3.99 -1.97
N SER A 492 3.38 3.00 -1.07
CA SER A 492 3.49 3.22 0.38
C SER A 492 4.50 2.25 1.01
N GLY A 493 5.37 2.75 1.89
CA GLY A 493 6.48 2.01 2.49
C GLY A 493 7.59 2.91 3.03
N THR A 494 8.28 2.46 4.09
CA THR A 494 9.50 3.15 4.60
C THR A 494 10.62 3.18 3.56
N SER A 495 10.64 2.21 2.64
CA SER A 495 11.52 2.18 1.46
C SER A 495 11.36 3.39 0.52
N TYR A 496 10.17 3.99 0.45
CA TYR A 496 9.90 5.20 -0.35
C TYR A 496 10.13 6.50 0.43
N ALA A 497 10.16 6.44 1.76
CA ALA A 497 10.58 7.56 2.62
C ALA A 497 12.11 7.75 2.62
N THR A 498 12.86 6.64 2.59
CA THR A 498 14.34 6.60 2.57
C THR A 498 14.99 7.55 1.53
N PRO A 499 14.59 7.58 0.24
CA PRO A 499 15.21 8.46 -0.77
C PRO A 499 15.10 9.96 -0.47
N PHE A 500 14.06 10.42 0.24
CA PHE A 500 13.95 11.83 0.63
C PHE A 500 15.03 12.24 1.63
N VAL A 501 15.33 11.37 2.60
CA VAL A 501 16.40 11.59 3.59
C VAL A 501 17.77 11.47 2.91
N SER A 502 17.96 10.46 2.06
CA SER A 502 19.18 10.27 1.25
C SER A 502 19.52 11.50 0.40
N ALA A 503 18.52 12.08 -0.28
CA ALA A 503 18.70 13.28 -1.09
C ALA A 503 19.00 14.52 -0.22
N ALA A 504 18.31 14.69 0.92
CA ALA A 504 18.58 15.79 1.85
C ALA A 504 20.02 15.76 2.40
N LEU A 505 20.50 14.57 2.76
CA LEU A 505 21.86 14.37 3.26
C LEU A 505 22.91 14.59 2.16
N ALA A 506 22.66 14.16 0.91
CA ALA A 506 23.57 14.43 -0.21
C ALA A 506 23.74 15.94 -0.46
N VAL A 507 22.63 16.70 -0.44
CA VAL A 507 22.64 18.18 -0.51
C VAL A 507 23.43 18.79 0.64
N LEU A 508 23.12 18.40 1.88
CA LEU A 508 23.73 19.00 3.06
C LEU A 508 25.22 18.66 3.13
N GLN A 509 25.62 17.43 2.79
CA GLN A 509 27.02 16.98 2.75
C GLN A 509 27.86 17.74 1.72
N GLN A 510 27.29 18.09 0.55
CA GLN A 510 27.98 18.94 -0.41
C GLN A 510 28.27 20.34 0.17
N ARG A 511 27.39 20.89 1.03
CA ARG A 511 27.58 22.21 1.65
C ARG A 511 28.44 22.19 2.91
N THR A 512 28.34 21.14 3.73
CA THR A 512 29.07 21.03 5.00
C THR A 512 30.44 20.35 4.85
N GLY A 513 30.74 19.81 3.67
CA GLY A 513 31.97 19.08 3.36
C GLY A 513 32.07 17.67 4.00
N ASN A 514 31.17 17.30 4.90
CA ASN A 514 31.17 15.96 5.53
C ASN A 514 29.78 15.53 6.05
N GLY A 515 29.57 14.22 6.11
CA GLY A 515 28.30 13.58 6.48
C GLY A 515 27.86 13.82 7.93
N ARG A 516 28.78 13.91 8.91
CA ARG A 516 28.41 14.19 10.31
C ARG A 516 27.83 15.59 10.46
N ALA A 517 28.45 16.59 9.85
CA ALA A 517 27.93 17.96 9.85
C ALA A 517 26.61 18.06 9.06
N ALA A 518 26.44 17.27 8.00
CA ALA A 518 25.18 17.18 7.25
C ALA A 518 24.04 16.60 8.10
N LEU A 519 24.30 15.51 8.83
CA LEU A 519 23.35 14.92 9.78
C LEU A 519 22.92 15.92 10.86
N HIS A 520 23.86 16.61 11.50
CA HIS A 520 23.52 17.63 12.50
C HIS A 520 22.77 18.82 11.90
N ALA A 521 23.07 19.20 10.64
CA ALA A 521 22.30 20.23 9.94
C ALA A 521 20.86 19.77 9.63
N LEU A 522 20.65 18.49 9.34
CA LEU A 522 19.33 17.91 9.12
C LEU A 522 18.54 17.79 10.43
N GLN A 523 19.17 17.34 11.52
CA GLN A 523 18.58 17.30 12.87
C GLN A 523 18.03 18.67 13.30
N ARG A 524 18.80 19.75 13.12
CA ARG A 524 18.36 21.11 13.46
C ARG A 524 17.26 21.67 12.55
N GLN A 525 17.07 21.09 11.36
CA GLN A 525 16.02 21.49 10.41
C GLN A 525 14.74 20.66 10.55
N ALA A 526 14.83 19.47 11.15
CA ALA A 526 13.69 18.57 11.29
C ALA A 526 12.57 19.25 12.11
N ARG A 527 11.34 19.13 11.61
CA ARG A 527 10.14 19.53 12.34
C ARG A 527 9.72 18.34 13.20
N ASP A 528 9.94 18.48 14.49
CA ASP A 528 9.48 17.58 15.54
C ASP A 528 8.01 17.16 15.31
N LEU A 529 7.72 15.87 15.52
CA LEU A 529 6.40 15.26 15.37
C LEU A 529 6.13 14.37 16.57
N GLY A 530 4.94 14.49 17.18
CA GLY A 530 4.56 13.64 18.31
C GLY A 530 5.02 14.24 19.64
N LYS A 531 5.97 13.57 20.32
CA LYS A 531 6.44 14.00 21.64
C LYS A 531 7.67 14.92 21.50
N PRO A 532 7.76 16.04 22.23
CA PRO A 532 8.91 16.94 22.15
C PRO A 532 10.25 16.23 22.33
N GLY A 533 11.16 16.40 21.37
CA GLY A 533 12.48 15.78 21.32
C GLY A 533 12.51 14.49 20.49
N ARG A 534 13.63 13.75 20.55
CA ARG A 534 13.78 12.51 19.77
C ARG A 534 12.91 11.40 20.35
N ASP A 535 12.01 10.82 19.54
CA ASP A 535 11.15 9.71 19.97
C ASP A 535 11.33 8.41 19.15
N ARG A 536 10.58 7.36 19.53
CA ARG A 536 10.63 6.02 18.92
C ARG A 536 9.80 5.88 17.64
N GLU A 537 9.02 6.89 17.30
CA GLU A 537 8.00 6.84 16.26
C GLU A 537 8.47 7.58 15.01
N THR A 538 9.02 8.77 15.19
CA THR A 538 9.47 9.68 14.14
C THR A 538 10.93 10.12 14.27
N GLY A 539 11.62 9.72 15.34
CA GLY A 539 13.01 10.09 15.58
C GLY A 539 13.11 11.57 15.91
N TRP A 540 13.94 12.33 15.19
CA TRP A 540 14.02 13.79 15.26
C TRP A 540 12.85 14.51 14.55
N GLY A 541 11.86 13.76 14.07
CA GLY A 541 10.69 14.29 13.37
C GLY A 541 10.84 14.32 11.84
N LEU A 542 9.95 15.09 11.21
CA LEU A 542 9.87 15.23 9.75
C LEU A 542 11.07 16.03 9.23
N ILE A 543 11.84 15.49 8.28
CA ILE A 543 12.92 16.26 7.66
C ILE A 543 12.40 17.55 7.02
N ARG A 544 13.26 18.57 6.97
CA ARG A 544 13.01 19.78 6.17
C ARG A 544 14.28 20.13 5.42
N LEU A 545 14.12 20.64 4.20
CA LEU A 545 15.25 21.12 3.41
C LEU A 545 14.85 22.41 2.71
N THR A 546 15.16 23.54 3.34
CA THR A 546 14.73 24.88 2.87
C THR A 546 15.51 25.39 1.65
N ARG A 547 16.63 24.74 1.29
CA ARG A 547 17.43 25.01 0.09
C ARG A 547 17.98 23.69 -0.45
N ALA A 548 17.66 23.30 -1.69
CA ALA A 548 18.16 22.06 -2.31
C ALA A 548 19.43 22.30 -3.13
N CYS A 549 19.37 23.11 -4.19
CA CYS A 549 20.50 23.37 -5.09
C CYS A 549 20.59 24.84 -5.46
N ASN A 550 21.50 25.56 -4.79
CA ASN A 550 22.05 26.88 -5.11
C ASN A 550 23.55 26.79 -4.86
#